data_AF-A0A9J7EA87-F1
#
_entry.id   AF-A0A9J7EA87-F1
#
_cell.length_a   1.000
_cell.length_b   1.000
_cell.length_c   1.000
_cell.angle_alpha   90.00
_cell.angle_beta   90.00
_cell.angle_gamma   90.00
#
_symmetry.space_group_name_H-M   'P 1'
#
loop_
_entity.id
_entity.type
_entity.pdbx_description
1 polymer ?
#
loop_
_entity_poly.entity_id
_entity_poly.type
_entity_poly.pdbx_seq_one_letter_code
_entity_poly.pdbx_strand_id
1 'polypeptide(L)'
;MLRRIYPVATLLIVADIVMKASCTEKGSLTFIICDNKSMKAEIEMIKDNLKTVFNGKSSVISNMVLVTFNRSDALVKMVATTLNEMQKALEDVYTHNTNPDHDCQESSMKALITALHKSNRGSHVYLFTNAAPKNYQKLDNVQELCQKKQSQISFVTIKKKITLTDKHSIKSKDVYRKIAEVCSGLAIELNENEFSSSIFPFISEFVSGENVIIVAKTLPAGVSNVISYDVDDRIEHVIVSASGKKVEITKTEHVGVIQSIISYNNVQATKLFDTKPGRYSVILKNPSETSVLIMGRSDFFFNHGFSKLKPKSFNETYPQPLIDVDVHFLSVLVTDERQTVDITKAQILGMDDEPLIPDLPLTKISKDFYITQSFVTPTEMFKVAS
;
A
#
# COMPACT_ATOMS: atom_id res chain seq x y z
N MET A 1 -15.78 -4.85 -27.57
CA MET A 1 -15.40 -3.83 -26.56
C MET A 1 -13.92 -4.00 -26.28
N LEU A 2 -13.08 -3.12 -26.81
CA LEU A 2 -11.65 -3.10 -26.50
C LEU A 2 -11.50 -2.79 -25.00
N ARG A 3 -11.06 -3.80 -24.22
CA ARG A 3 -10.56 -3.60 -22.86
C ARG A 3 -9.41 -2.60 -22.96
N ARG A 4 -9.65 -1.37 -22.51
CA ARG A 4 -8.57 -0.39 -22.33
C ARG A 4 -7.73 -0.91 -21.17
N ILE A 5 -6.53 -1.40 -21.49
CA ILE A 5 -5.52 -1.72 -20.49
C ILE A 5 -4.83 -0.38 -20.22
N TYR A 6 -5.04 0.14 -19.02
CA TYR A 6 -4.36 1.34 -18.55
C TYR A 6 -2.93 0.96 -18.15
N PRO A 7 -1.89 1.68 -18.60
CA PRO A 7 -0.60 1.57 -17.96
C PRO A 7 -0.70 2.09 -16.53
N VAL A 8 -0.71 1.17 -15.58
CA VAL A 8 -0.67 1.40 -14.13
C VAL A 8 0.80 1.59 -13.73
N ALA A 9 1.12 2.47 -12.77
CA ALA A 9 2.49 2.87 -12.45
C ALA A 9 2.70 3.00 -10.93
N THR A 10 3.39 2.03 -10.31
CA THR A 10 3.63 1.98 -8.86
C THR A 10 5.10 2.25 -8.50
N LEU A 11 5.44 2.99 -7.44
CA LEU A 11 6.84 3.43 -7.20
C LEU A 11 7.71 2.38 -6.45
N LEU A 12 8.97 2.20 -6.86
CA LEU A 12 10.08 1.44 -6.24
C LEU A 12 11.36 2.33 -6.22
N ILE A 13 12.43 2.05 -5.45
CA ILE A 13 13.51 3.03 -5.18
C ILE A 13 14.95 2.43 -5.15
N VAL A 14 15.94 3.12 -5.74
CA VAL A 14 17.43 2.94 -5.61
C VAL A 14 18.18 4.28 -5.87
N ALA A 15 18.92 4.88 -4.91
CA ALA A 15 19.60 6.18 -5.12
C ALA A 15 21.07 6.28 -4.64
N ASP A 16 21.88 7.19 -5.23
CA ASP A 16 23.30 7.51 -4.93
C ASP A 16 23.53 9.06 -4.86
N ILE A 17 24.33 9.56 -3.90
CA ILE A 17 24.22 10.89 -3.21
C ILE A 17 24.95 12.13 -3.82
N VAL A 18 24.39 13.37 -3.65
CA VAL A 18 24.99 14.72 -3.27
C VAL A 18 23.92 15.89 -3.27
N MET A 19 24.15 17.01 -2.53
CA MET A 19 23.19 17.76 -1.66
C MET A 19 22.30 18.99 -2.15
N LYS A 20 21.08 19.21 -1.57
CA LYS A 20 20.28 20.44 -1.15
C LYS A 20 18.71 20.62 -1.48
N ALA A 21 17.80 21.03 -0.52
CA ALA A 21 16.40 20.54 -0.08
C ALA A 21 15.09 21.12 -0.65
N SER A 22 13.98 20.40 -0.48
CA SER A 22 12.60 20.93 -0.58
C SER A 22 11.59 20.30 0.41
N CYS A 23 10.44 20.98 0.61
CA CYS A 23 9.32 20.64 1.51
C CYS A 23 8.15 19.91 0.79
N THR A 24 7.34 19.12 1.53
CA THR A 24 6.36 18.15 0.98
C THR A 24 4.90 18.17 1.41
N GLU A 25 4.06 17.53 0.57
CA GLU A 25 2.67 17.15 0.82
C GLU A 25 2.59 15.80 1.58
N LYS A 26 1.92 15.79 2.72
CA LYS A 26 1.75 14.62 3.62
C LYS A 26 0.47 13.85 3.30
N GLY A 27 0.51 12.53 3.48
CA GLY A 27 -0.61 11.62 3.21
C GLY A 27 -1.70 11.63 4.30
N SER A 28 -2.77 10.86 4.08
CA SER A 28 -3.79 10.59 5.09
C SER A 28 -3.64 9.18 5.68
N LEU A 29 -4.02 9.00 6.95
CA LEU A 29 -4.35 7.67 7.48
C LEU A 29 -5.85 7.45 7.38
N THR A 30 -6.26 6.46 6.59
CA THR A 30 -7.66 6.24 6.26
C THR A 30 -8.14 4.90 6.78
N PHE A 31 -9.12 4.90 7.67
CA PHE A 31 -9.77 3.70 8.17
C PHE A 31 -11.15 3.56 7.52
N ILE A 32 -11.38 2.40 6.91
CA ILE A 32 -12.64 2.03 6.28
C ILE A 32 -13.18 0.81 7.05
N ILE A 33 -14.23 1.00 7.83
CA ILE A 33 -14.70 0.00 8.79
C ILE A 33 -16.06 -0.53 8.35
N CYS A 34 -16.16 -1.85 8.18
CA CYS A 34 -17.45 -2.49 7.98
C CYS A 34 -18.25 -2.41 9.29
N ASP A 35 -19.41 -1.76 9.26
CA ASP A 35 -20.25 -1.49 10.44
C ASP A 35 -21.45 -2.44 10.57
N ASN A 36 -21.34 -3.65 10.03
CA ASN A 36 -22.33 -4.69 10.23
C ASN A 36 -22.27 -5.27 11.67
N LYS A 37 -23.38 -5.86 12.14
CA LYS A 37 -23.49 -6.47 13.48
C LYS A 37 -22.39 -7.48 13.81
N SER A 38 -21.90 -8.22 12.82
CA SER A 38 -20.86 -9.23 13.04
C SER A 38 -19.46 -8.67 13.30
N MET A 39 -19.24 -7.38 13.01
CA MET A 39 -17.98 -6.66 13.26
C MET A 39 -17.94 -5.98 14.64
N LYS A 40 -18.93 -6.21 15.51
CA LYS A 40 -19.06 -5.50 16.79
C LYS A 40 -17.79 -5.58 17.64
N ALA A 41 -17.26 -6.79 17.85
CA ALA A 41 -16.07 -6.98 18.68
C ALA A 41 -14.84 -6.29 18.06
N GLU A 42 -14.69 -6.39 16.74
CA GLU A 42 -13.60 -5.75 16.01
C GLU A 42 -13.67 -4.23 16.06
N ILE A 43 -14.87 -3.63 15.97
CA ILE A 43 -15.05 -2.19 16.11
C ILE A 43 -14.61 -1.69 17.49
N GLU A 44 -15.00 -2.37 18.56
CA GLU A 44 -14.57 -2.01 19.92
C GLU A 44 -13.04 -2.15 20.06
N MET A 45 -12.44 -3.20 19.49
CA MET A 45 -10.98 -3.33 19.46
C MET A 45 -10.28 -2.21 18.68
N ILE A 46 -10.87 -1.74 17.56
CA ILE A 46 -10.32 -0.60 16.79
C ILE A 46 -10.42 0.70 17.61
N LYS A 47 -11.51 0.91 18.36
CA LYS A 47 -11.66 2.04 19.29
C LYS A 47 -10.55 2.05 20.34
N ASP A 48 -10.37 0.93 21.02
CA ASP A 48 -9.43 0.80 22.14
C ASP A 48 -7.96 0.98 21.72
N ASN A 49 -7.62 0.59 20.48
CA ASN A 49 -6.23 0.54 20.01
C ASN A 49 -5.85 1.66 19.05
N LEU A 50 -6.73 2.63 18.78
CA LEU A 50 -6.42 3.75 17.89
C LEU A 50 -5.16 4.50 18.35
N LYS A 51 -5.00 4.70 19.67
CA LYS A 51 -3.82 5.37 20.25
C LYS A 51 -2.51 4.64 19.98
N THR A 52 -2.53 3.31 19.89
CA THR A 52 -1.36 2.49 19.56
C THR A 52 -0.87 2.77 18.14
N VAL A 53 -1.79 2.97 17.20
CA VAL A 53 -1.46 3.35 15.82
C VAL A 53 -0.83 4.74 15.77
N PHE A 54 -1.33 5.68 16.58
CA PHE A 54 -0.92 7.09 16.60
C PHE A 54 -0.01 7.44 17.79
N ASN A 55 1.06 6.68 18.01
CA ASN A 55 2.02 6.89 19.11
C ASN A 55 2.93 8.14 18.97
N GLY A 56 2.54 9.13 18.13
CA GLY A 56 3.28 10.38 17.94
C GLY A 56 4.45 10.33 16.95
N LYS A 57 4.72 9.18 16.31
CA LYS A 57 5.83 9.02 15.34
C LYS A 57 5.44 9.19 13.87
N SER A 58 4.19 9.54 13.61
CA SER A 58 3.62 9.62 12.27
C SER A 58 3.87 10.98 11.62
N SER A 59 5.14 11.32 11.36
CA SER A 59 5.56 12.59 10.73
C SER A 59 4.96 12.84 9.34
N VAL A 60 4.40 11.80 8.71
CA VAL A 60 4.02 11.74 7.29
C VAL A 60 2.52 11.81 7.04
N ILE A 61 1.72 11.85 8.11
CA ILE A 61 0.26 11.90 8.04
C ILE A 61 -0.20 13.31 8.41
N SER A 62 -0.90 13.99 7.51
CA SER A 62 -1.49 15.32 7.76
C SER A 62 -2.91 15.26 8.34
N ASN A 63 -3.64 14.20 8.05
CA ASN A 63 -5.04 14.05 8.45
C ASN A 63 -5.45 12.57 8.50
N MET A 64 -6.59 12.33 9.13
CA MET A 64 -7.19 11.02 9.29
C MET A 64 -8.56 11.03 8.62
N VAL A 65 -8.93 9.93 7.97
CA VAL A 65 -10.22 9.77 7.30
C VAL A 65 -10.90 8.52 7.85
N LEU A 66 -12.15 8.67 8.32
CA LEU A 66 -12.97 7.56 8.79
C LEU A 66 -14.20 7.40 7.89
N VAL A 67 -14.30 6.23 7.28
CA VAL A 67 -15.47 5.81 6.49
C VAL A 67 -16.04 4.55 7.12
N THR A 68 -17.35 4.50 7.35
CA THR A 68 -18.04 3.25 7.70
C THR A 68 -18.85 2.76 6.52
N PHE A 69 -19.08 1.46 6.44
CA PHE A 69 -19.90 0.90 5.37
C PHE A 69 -20.60 -0.39 5.77
N ASN A 70 -21.73 -0.63 5.11
CA ASN A 70 -22.45 -1.89 5.14
C ASN A 70 -23.09 -2.16 3.76
N ARG A 71 -24.03 -3.08 3.71
CA ARG A 71 -24.67 -3.55 2.47
C ARG A 71 -25.41 -2.43 1.75
N SER A 72 -26.00 -1.50 2.50
CA SER A 72 -26.86 -0.44 1.97
C SER A 72 -26.04 0.72 1.40
N ASP A 73 -25.06 1.23 2.14
CA ASP A 73 -24.23 2.34 1.68
C ASP A 73 -22.88 2.47 2.41
N ALA A 74 -22.05 3.40 1.94
CA ALA A 74 -20.84 3.88 2.61
C ALA A 74 -21.04 5.32 3.12
N LEU A 75 -20.68 5.56 4.37
CA LEU A 75 -20.84 6.84 5.05
C LEU A 75 -19.48 7.39 5.46
N VAL A 76 -19.15 8.61 5.03
CA VAL A 76 -18.02 9.35 5.59
C VAL A 76 -18.41 9.81 6.98
N LYS A 77 -17.73 9.29 8.01
CA LYS A 77 -17.97 9.70 9.40
C LYS A 77 -17.19 10.97 9.72
N MET A 78 -15.92 11.05 9.31
CA MET A 78 -15.10 12.22 9.59
C MET A 78 -13.88 12.32 8.68
N VAL A 79 -13.44 13.56 8.45
CA VAL A 79 -12.06 13.90 8.06
C VAL A 79 -11.51 14.74 9.21
N ALA A 80 -10.57 14.19 9.96
CA ALA A 80 -10.02 14.75 11.18
C ALA A 80 -8.57 15.17 10.99
N THR A 81 -8.13 16.28 11.58
CA THR A 81 -6.70 16.65 11.59
C THR A 81 -6.03 16.28 12.90
N THR A 82 -6.81 15.93 13.93
CA THR A 82 -6.31 15.55 15.24
C THR A 82 -6.75 14.14 15.64
N LEU A 83 -5.93 13.48 16.46
CA LEU A 83 -6.26 12.17 17.04
C LEU A 83 -7.55 12.22 17.87
N ASN A 84 -7.78 13.31 18.60
CA ASN A 84 -8.97 13.45 19.45
C ASN A 84 -10.27 13.52 18.62
N GLU A 85 -10.26 14.21 17.48
CA GLU A 85 -11.40 14.24 16.56
C GLU A 85 -11.67 12.86 15.98
N MET A 86 -10.61 12.17 15.51
CA MET A 86 -10.71 10.80 15.00
C MET A 86 -11.26 9.85 16.07
N GLN A 87 -10.77 9.96 17.31
CA GLN A 87 -11.24 9.13 18.42
C GLN A 87 -12.73 9.38 18.69
N LYS A 88 -13.17 10.64 18.77
CA LYS A 88 -14.61 10.97 18.94
C LYS A 88 -15.47 10.40 17.81
N ALA A 89 -15.05 10.56 16.56
CA ALA A 89 -15.77 10.01 15.42
C ALA A 89 -15.85 8.48 15.45
N LEU A 90 -14.81 7.83 15.95
CA LEU A 90 -14.75 6.39 16.07
C LEU A 90 -15.66 5.88 17.20
N GLU A 91 -15.78 6.60 18.32
CA GLU A 91 -16.74 6.28 19.39
C GLU A 91 -18.20 6.28 18.86
N ASP A 92 -18.52 7.17 17.93
CA ASP A 92 -19.84 7.27 17.27
C ASP A 92 -20.09 6.17 16.20
N VAL A 93 -19.16 5.22 16.04
CA VAL A 93 -19.33 4.05 15.19
C VAL A 93 -20.08 2.96 15.95
N TYR A 94 -21.30 2.69 15.49
CA TYR A 94 -22.17 1.63 15.99
C TYR A 94 -22.49 0.63 14.87
N THR A 95 -22.75 -0.61 15.27
CA THR A 95 -23.11 -1.65 14.31
C THR A 95 -24.58 -1.57 13.89
N HIS A 96 -24.85 -1.76 12.61
CA HIS A 96 -26.19 -1.84 12.05
C HIS A 96 -26.64 -3.29 11.92
N ASN A 97 -27.90 -3.56 12.27
CA ASN A 97 -28.53 -4.86 12.02
C ASN A 97 -29.02 -4.88 10.57
N THR A 98 -28.19 -5.38 9.66
CA THR A 98 -28.61 -5.66 8.29
C THR A 98 -29.20 -7.07 8.25
N ASN A 99 -30.40 -7.23 7.67
CA ASN A 99 -31.11 -8.52 7.67
C ASN A 99 -30.21 -9.69 7.22
N PRO A 100 -30.31 -10.87 7.87
CA PRO A 100 -29.52 -12.06 7.57
C PRO A 100 -29.92 -12.76 6.26
N ASP A 101 -30.81 -12.18 5.45
CA ASP A 101 -31.27 -12.78 4.19
C ASP A 101 -30.12 -12.86 3.17
N HIS A 102 -29.50 -14.04 3.13
CA HIS A 102 -28.68 -14.70 2.09
C HIS A 102 -27.49 -13.99 1.42
N ASP A 103 -27.36 -12.67 1.42
CA ASP A 103 -26.28 -11.96 0.70
C ASP A 103 -25.21 -11.40 1.64
N CYS A 104 -24.28 -12.21 2.13
CA CYS A 104 -23.21 -11.78 3.04
C CYS A 104 -22.17 -10.81 2.43
N GLN A 105 -22.46 -10.15 1.31
CA GLN A 105 -21.57 -9.19 0.66
C GLN A 105 -21.86 -7.74 1.13
N GLU A 106 -20.79 -6.96 1.25
CA GLU A 106 -20.81 -5.59 1.78
C GLU A 106 -20.29 -4.58 0.73
N SER A 107 -20.70 -3.30 0.81
CA SER A 107 -20.39 -2.29 -0.22
C SER A 107 -18.95 -1.73 -0.18
N SER A 108 -17.94 -2.58 0.07
CA SER A 108 -16.55 -2.16 0.29
C SER A 108 -15.90 -1.37 -0.86
N MET A 109 -16.19 -1.65 -2.14
CA MET A 109 -15.59 -0.88 -3.25
C MET A 109 -16.11 0.56 -3.31
N LYS A 110 -17.40 0.78 -3.02
CA LYS A 110 -17.96 2.14 -2.89
C LYS A 110 -17.28 2.87 -1.73
N ALA A 111 -17.11 2.20 -0.59
CA ALA A 111 -16.44 2.77 0.56
C ALA A 111 -14.98 3.16 0.25
N LEU A 112 -14.24 2.32 -0.47
CA LEU A 112 -12.89 2.62 -0.96
C LEU A 112 -12.85 3.86 -1.85
N ILE A 113 -13.72 3.95 -2.84
CA ILE A 113 -13.79 5.13 -3.74
C ILE A 113 -14.07 6.40 -2.92
N THR A 114 -15.07 6.34 -2.04
CA THR A 114 -15.43 7.46 -1.16
C THR A 114 -14.25 7.87 -0.28
N ALA A 115 -13.57 6.90 0.33
CA ALA A 115 -12.42 7.13 1.18
C ALA A 115 -11.27 7.79 0.40
N LEU A 116 -10.86 7.22 -0.74
CA LEU A 116 -9.78 7.74 -1.59
C LEU A 116 -10.05 9.16 -2.11
N HIS A 117 -11.32 9.53 -2.35
CA HIS A 117 -11.66 10.90 -2.69
C HIS A 117 -11.44 11.88 -1.53
N LYS A 118 -11.60 11.43 -0.28
CA LYS A 118 -11.39 12.23 0.93
C LYS A 118 -9.94 12.19 1.43
N SER A 119 -9.18 11.18 1.06
CA SER A 119 -7.76 11.03 1.39
C SER A 119 -6.87 11.89 0.50
N ASN A 120 -5.74 12.30 1.04
CA ASN A 120 -4.68 13.01 0.33
C ASN A 120 -3.90 12.07 -0.60
N ARG A 121 -3.03 12.62 -1.43
CA ARG A 121 -2.05 11.83 -2.18
C ARG A 121 -1.07 11.16 -1.19
N GLY A 122 -0.56 9.97 -1.49
CA GLY A 122 0.38 9.26 -0.61
C GLY A 122 -0.25 8.69 0.67
N SER A 123 -1.55 8.40 0.67
CA SER A 123 -2.26 7.95 1.87
C SER A 123 -2.07 6.46 2.17
N HIS A 124 -2.10 6.10 3.45
CA HIS A 124 -2.26 4.71 3.89
C HIS A 124 -3.73 4.43 4.20
N VAL A 125 -4.30 3.44 3.52
CA VAL A 125 -5.72 3.07 3.59
C VAL A 125 -5.85 1.66 4.12
N TYR A 126 -6.59 1.50 5.22
CA TYR A 126 -6.89 0.21 5.83
C TYR A 126 -8.38 -0.07 5.80
N LEU A 127 -8.77 -1.16 5.15
CA LEU A 127 -10.16 -1.63 5.13
C LEU A 127 -10.33 -2.84 6.05
N PHE A 128 -11.21 -2.72 7.04
CA PHE A 128 -11.55 -3.76 8.00
C PHE A 128 -12.90 -4.38 7.67
N THR A 129 -12.95 -5.69 7.43
CA THR A 129 -14.20 -6.38 7.11
C THR A 129 -14.13 -7.86 7.41
N ASN A 130 -15.27 -8.51 7.55
CA ASN A 130 -15.39 -9.96 7.60
C ASN A 130 -16.16 -10.54 6.40
N ALA A 131 -16.34 -9.74 5.35
CA ALA A 131 -17.27 -10.00 4.27
C ALA A 131 -16.68 -9.75 2.88
N ALA A 132 -17.30 -10.41 1.90
CA ALA A 132 -16.97 -10.27 0.49
C ALA A 132 -17.44 -8.91 -0.10
N PRO A 133 -16.75 -8.34 -1.11
CA PRO A 133 -17.20 -7.12 -1.77
C PRO A 133 -18.42 -7.39 -2.65
N LYS A 134 -19.51 -6.62 -2.43
CA LYS A 134 -20.73 -6.67 -3.24
C LYS A 134 -20.55 -6.08 -4.63
N ASN A 135 -19.74 -5.05 -4.72
CA ASN A 135 -19.59 -4.15 -5.86
C ASN A 135 -18.24 -4.35 -6.57
N TYR A 136 -17.79 -5.60 -6.69
CA TYR A 136 -16.49 -5.97 -7.28
C TYR A 136 -16.28 -5.49 -8.72
N GLN A 137 -17.34 -5.18 -9.46
CA GLN A 137 -17.28 -4.54 -10.78
C GLN A 137 -16.63 -3.15 -10.76
N LYS A 138 -16.42 -2.55 -9.58
CA LYS A 138 -15.71 -1.27 -9.39
C LYS A 138 -14.22 -1.44 -9.12
N LEU A 139 -13.67 -2.65 -9.25
CA LEU A 139 -12.25 -2.95 -9.05
C LEU A 139 -11.35 -1.99 -9.84
N ASP A 140 -11.62 -1.81 -11.14
CA ASP A 140 -10.81 -0.95 -12.01
C ASP A 140 -10.84 0.51 -11.54
N ASN A 141 -12.01 1.03 -11.14
CA ASN A 141 -12.14 2.39 -10.60
C ASN A 141 -11.35 2.58 -9.30
N VAL A 142 -11.32 1.57 -8.43
CA VAL A 142 -10.53 1.63 -7.18
C VAL A 142 -9.04 1.64 -7.51
N GLN A 143 -8.59 0.77 -8.41
CA GLN A 143 -7.19 0.71 -8.84
C GLN A 143 -6.74 2.02 -9.50
N GLU A 144 -7.54 2.58 -10.41
CA GLU A 144 -7.26 3.87 -11.05
C GLU A 144 -7.14 5.00 -10.02
N LEU A 145 -8.10 5.10 -9.11
CA LEU A 145 -8.12 6.18 -8.11
C LEU A 145 -6.99 6.05 -7.10
N CYS A 146 -6.72 4.83 -6.64
CA CYS A 146 -5.60 4.49 -5.78
C CYS A 146 -4.26 4.93 -6.38
N GLN A 147 -4.03 4.63 -7.65
CA GLN A 147 -2.82 4.97 -8.38
C GLN A 147 -2.71 6.49 -8.60
N LYS A 148 -3.79 7.13 -9.02
CA LYS A 148 -3.86 8.60 -9.14
C LYS A 148 -3.53 9.31 -7.82
N LYS A 149 -3.96 8.73 -6.70
CA LYS A 149 -3.70 9.22 -5.35
C LYS A 149 -2.41 8.64 -4.77
N GLN A 150 -1.69 7.77 -5.48
CA GLN A 150 -0.53 7.01 -4.97
C GLN A 150 -0.76 6.47 -3.55
N SER A 151 -1.97 5.97 -3.30
CA SER A 151 -2.38 5.52 -1.96
C SER A 151 -2.07 4.05 -1.78
N GLN A 152 -1.49 3.69 -0.64
CA GLN A 152 -1.32 2.30 -0.26
C GLN A 152 -2.63 1.75 0.31
N ILE A 153 -3.12 0.61 -0.21
CA ILE A 153 -4.38 0.01 0.26
C ILE A 153 -4.15 -1.39 0.80
N SER A 154 -4.31 -1.54 2.11
CA SER A 154 -4.26 -2.83 2.80
C SER A 154 -5.66 -3.25 3.30
N PHE A 155 -5.94 -4.54 3.20
CA PHE A 155 -7.18 -5.15 3.63
C PHE A 155 -6.92 -6.00 4.86
N VAL A 156 -7.74 -5.85 5.88
CA VAL A 156 -7.76 -6.71 7.07
C VAL A 156 -9.08 -7.46 7.06
N THR A 157 -9.04 -8.70 6.60
CA THR A 157 -10.20 -9.59 6.54
C THR A 157 -10.23 -10.48 7.78
N ILE A 158 -11.31 -10.38 8.56
CA ILE A 158 -11.51 -11.20 9.76
C ILE A 158 -12.36 -12.43 9.41
N LYS A 159 -11.78 -13.62 9.55
CA LYS A 159 -12.48 -14.89 9.42
C LYS A 159 -13.43 -15.10 10.59
N LYS A 160 -14.72 -15.13 10.30
CA LYS A 160 -15.74 -15.63 11.24
C LYS A 160 -15.87 -17.16 11.09
N LYS A 161 -16.18 -17.84 12.19
CA LYS A 161 -16.41 -19.29 12.22
C LYS A 161 -17.64 -19.71 11.39
N ILE A 162 -18.55 -18.79 11.12
CA ILE A 162 -19.76 -19.04 10.33
C ILE A 162 -19.41 -18.90 8.85
N THR A 163 -19.54 -20.03 8.16
CA THR A 163 -19.18 -20.30 6.78
C THR A 163 -19.85 -19.34 5.79
N LEU A 164 -19.10 -18.38 5.27
CA LEU A 164 -19.28 -17.99 3.87
C LEU A 164 -19.05 -19.27 3.06
N THR A 165 -20.03 -19.69 2.25
CA THR A 165 -19.81 -20.80 1.32
C THR A 165 -18.57 -20.50 0.49
N ASP A 166 -17.67 -21.49 0.33
CA ASP A 166 -16.32 -21.32 -0.22
C ASP A 166 -16.28 -20.50 -1.52
N LYS A 167 -17.32 -20.60 -2.36
CA LYS A 167 -17.43 -19.87 -3.63
C LYS A 167 -17.47 -18.33 -3.49
N HIS A 168 -18.11 -17.78 -2.47
CA HIS A 168 -18.17 -16.32 -2.27
C HIS A 168 -16.88 -15.78 -1.64
N SER A 169 -16.29 -16.53 -0.71
CA SER A 169 -14.98 -16.20 -0.14
C SER A 169 -13.83 -16.27 -1.13
N ILE A 170 -13.90 -17.12 -2.16
CA ILE A 170 -12.86 -17.19 -3.20
C ILE A 170 -12.87 -15.91 -4.06
N LYS A 171 -14.05 -15.49 -4.57
CA LYS A 171 -14.15 -14.28 -5.38
C LYS A 171 -13.77 -13.00 -4.63
N SER A 172 -14.04 -12.91 -3.33
CA SER A 172 -13.66 -11.76 -2.52
C SER A 172 -12.17 -11.64 -2.28
N LYS A 173 -11.50 -12.78 -2.02
CA LYS A 173 -10.05 -12.81 -1.78
C LYS A 173 -9.29 -12.36 -3.01
N ASP A 174 -9.75 -12.77 -4.18
CA ASP A 174 -9.11 -12.37 -5.44
C ASP A 174 -9.27 -10.87 -5.70
N VAL A 175 -10.41 -10.27 -5.35
CA VAL A 175 -10.66 -8.83 -5.54
C VAL A 175 -9.78 -7.98 -4.63
N TYR A 176 -9.78 -8.24 -3.31
CA TYR A 176 -8.98 -7.46 -2.36
C TYR A 176 -7.48 -7.61 -2.63
N ARG A 177 -7.03 -8.82 -2.97
CA ARG A 177 -5.63 -9.09 -3.29
C ARG A 177 -5.17 -8.38 -4.56
N LYS A 178 -5.97 -8.38 -5.63
CA LYS A 178 -5.67 -7.61 -6.86
C LYS A 178 -5.59 -6.11 -6.62
N ILE A 179 -6.44 -5.58 -5.74
CA ILE A 179 -6.37 -4.17 -5.36
C ILE A 179 -5.11 -3.92 -4.54
N ALA A 180 -4.82 -4.74 -3.53
CA ALA A 180 -3.62 -4.62 -2.70
C ALA A 180 -2.34 -4.67 -3.54
N GLU A 181 -2.24 -5.59 -4.50
CA GLU A 181 -1.10 -5.71 -5.41
C GLU A 181 -0.88 -4.45 -6.24
N VAL A 182 -1.93 -3.94 -6.88
CA VAL A 182 -1.84 -2.68 -7.65
C VAL A 182 -1.58 -1.50 -6.72
N CYS A 183 -2.09 -1.52 -5.50
CA CYS A 183 -2.00 -0.42 -4.56
C CYS A 183 -0.85 -0.56 -3.57
N SER A 184 0.18 -1.37 -3.82
CA SER A 184 1.31 -1.55 -2.88
C SER A 184 0.91 -1.79 -1.43
N GLY A 185 -0.14 -2.58 -1.21
CA GLY A 185 -0.59 -2.95 0.12
C GLY A 185 -0.64 -4.46 0.30
N LEU A 186 -1.30 -4.89 1.37
CA LEU A 186 -1.42 -6.31 1.72
C LEU A 186 -2.87 -6.72 1.89
N ALA A 187 -3.20 -7.94 1.47
CA ALA A 187 -4.48 -8.58 1.77
C ALA A 187 -4.31 -9.55 2.94
N ILE A 188 -4.51 -9.04 4.16
CA ILE A 188 -4.27 -9.75 5.42
C ILE A 188 -5.53 -10.49 5.87
N GLU A 189 -5.37 -11.75 6.24
CA GLU A 189 -6.47 -12.61 6.69
C GLU A 189 -6.22 -13.16 8.11
N LEU A 190 -6.99 -12.65 9.08
CA LEU A 190 -6.85 -12.98 10.51
C LEU A 190 -8.08 -13.72 11.03
N ASN A 191 -7.91 -14.52 12.07
CA ASN A 191 -9.03 -14.90 12.94
C ASN A 191 -9.25 -13.87 14.06
N GLU A 192 -10.35 -14.00 14.81
CA GLU A 192 -10.73 -13.04 15.86
C GLU A 192 -9.65 -12.87 16.94
N ASN A 193 -8.98 -13.96 17.35
CA ASN A 193 -7.93 -13.91 18.34
C ASN A 193 -6.68 -13.19 17.78
N GLU A 194 -6.27 -13.53 16.56
CA GLU A 194 -5.11 -12.92 15.89
C GLU A 194 -5.30 -11.41 15.65
N PHE A 195 -6.53 -11.00 15.31
CA PHE A 195 -6.89 -9.58 15.15
C PHE A 195 -6.68 -8.80 16.46
N SER A 196 -7.12 -9.37 17.59
CA SER A 196 -7.07 -8.69 18.89
C SER A 196 -5.66 -8.36 19.39
N SER A 197 -4.66 -9.15 19.01
CA SER A 197 -3.35 -9.13 19.66
C SER A 197 -2.25 -8.39 18.90
N SER A 198 -2.31 -8.23 17.58
CA SER A 198 -1.11 -7.77 16.84
C SER A 198 -1.35 -6.94 15.57
N ILE A 199 -2.59 -6.69 15.15
CA ILE A 199 -2.81 -5.88 13.93
C ILE A 199 -2.43 -4.40 14.12
N PHE A 200 -2.67 -3.83 15.30
CA PHE A 200 -2.39 -2.40 15.54
C PHE A 200 -0.91 -2.08 15.66
N PRO A 201 -0.07 -2.88 16.36
CA PRO A 201 1.39 -2.74 16.28
C PRO A 201 1.91 -2.87 14.84
N PHE A 202 1.38 -3.82 14.06
CA PHE A 202 1.71 -3.97 12.65
C PHE A 202 1.39 -2.70 11.84
N ILE A 203 0.15 -2.19 11.94
CA ILE A 203 -0.24 -0.94 11.27
C ILE A 203 0.62 0.23 11.73
N SER A 204 0.88 0.33 13.04
CA SER A 204 1.71 1.38 13.64
C SER A 204 3.08 1.44 12.97
N GLU A 205 3.72 0.30 12.74
CA GLU A 205 5.03 0.24 12.08
C GLU A 205 4.99 0.81 10.63
N PHE A 206 3.93 0.49 9.88
CA PHE A 206 3.75 0.92 8.49
C PHE A 206 3.46 2.42 8.34
N VAL A 207 2.87 3.03 9.36
CA VAL A 207 2.48 4.45 9.35
C VAL A 207 3.40 5.33 10.19
N SER A 208 4.33 4.74 10.94
CA SER A 208 5.25 5.45 11.81
C SER A 208 6.39 6.05 11.02
N GLY A 209 6.12 7.01 10.13
CA GLY A 209 7.07 7.83 9.37
C GLY A 209 7.23 7.42 7.89
N GLU A 210 8.26 7.92 7.19
CA GLU A 210 8.43 7.68 5.75
C GLU A 210 8.91 6.25 5.46
N ASN A 211 8.28 5.59 4.49
CA ASN A 211 8.59 4.23 4.08
C ASN A 211 8.70 4.17 2.55
N VAL A 212 9.72 3.46 2.10
CA VAL A 212 10.04 3.23 0.70
C VAL A 212 9.68 1.79 0.36
N ILE A 213 8.93 1.58 -0.72
CA ILE A 213 8.61 0.24 -1.19
C ILE A 213 9.81 -0.28 -1.98
N ILE A 214 10.35 -1.43 -1.56
CA ILE A 214 11.47 -2.11 -2.22
C ILE A 214 10.95 -3.26 -3.09
N VAL A 215 9.97 -4.02 -2.58
CA VAL A 215 9.29 -5.11 -3.31
C VAL A 215 7.82 -5.07 -2.99
N ALA A 216 6.96 -5.21 -4.00
CA ALA A 216 5.53 -5.38 -3.81
C ALA A 216 4.96 -6.31 -4.90
N LYS A 217 4.79 -7.60 -4.61
CA LYS A 217 4.32 -8.57 -5.62
C LYS A 217 3.51 -9.72 -5.05
N THR A 218 2.76 -10.39 -5.93
CA THR A 218 2.09 -11.66 -5.61
C THR A 218 2.90 -12.84 -6.12
N LEU A 219 3.23 -13.76 -5.23
CA LEU A 219 3.87 -15.03 -5.56
C LEU A 219 2.80 -16.11 -5.82
N PRO A 220 2.94 -16.94 -6.86
CA PRO A 220 2.11 -18.13 -7.03
C PRO A 220 2.37 -19.13 -5.91
N ALA A 221 1.43 -20.06 -5.71
CA ALA A 221 1.61 -21.15 -4.75
C ALA A 221 2.87 -21.96 -5.08
N GLY A 222 3.72 -22.19 -4.07
CA GLY A 222 5.00 -22.86 -4.25
C GLY A 222 5.51 -23.49 -2.96
N VAL A 223 6.47 -24.40 -3.10
CA VAL A 223 7.12 -25.05 -1.95
C VAL A 223 8.07 -24.07 -1.26
N SER A 224 8.82 -23.31 -2.05
CA SER A 224 9.68 -22.24 -1.58
C SER A 224 9.93 -21.22 -2.69
N ASN A 225 9.97 -19.95 -2.34
CA ASN A 225 10.31 -18.85 -3.23
C ASN A 225 11.40 -17.99 -2.59
N VAL A 226 12.37 -17.58 -3.41
CA VAL A 226 13.44 -16.67 -3.03
C VAL A 226 13.14 -15.31 -3.65
N ILE A 227 13.10 -14.27 -2.83
CA ILE A 227 12.99 -12.88 -3.28
C ILE A 227 14.31 -12.20 -3.01
N SER A 228 14.97 -11.75 -4.07
CA SER A 228 16.12 -10.84 -3.96
C SER A 228 15.66 -9.39 -3.97
N TYR A 229 16.34 -8.55 -3.22
CA TYR A 229 16.12 -7.11 -3.19
C TYR A 229 17.40 -6.40 -2.76
N ASP A 230 17.54 -5.13 -3.14
CA ASP A 230 18.69 -4.32 -2.77
C ASP A 230 18.32 -3.39 -1.61
N VAL A 231 19.29 -3.17 -0.73
CA VAL A 231 19.18 -2.23 0.40
C VAL A 231 20.27 -1.18 0.23
N ASP A 232 19.90 0.10 0.34
CA ASP A 232 20.82 1.24 0.26
C ASP A 232 21.35 1.64 1.65
N ASP A 233 22.24 2.63 1.69
CA ASP A 233 22.88 3.12 2.93
C ASP A 233 21.98 4.02 3.79
N ARG A 234 20.78 4.34 3.32
CA ARG A 234 19.80 5.21 3.99
C ARG A 234 18.60 4.46 4.52
N ILE A 235 18.41 3.21 4.13
CA ILE A 235 17.43 2.35 4.77
C ILE A 235 17.90 2.04 6.20
N GLU A 236 17.23 2.67 7.18
CA GLU A 236 17.48 2.46 8.61
C GLU A 236 17.18 1.02 9.02
N HIS A 237 16.09 0.48 8.49
CA HIS A 237 15.65 -0.89 8.72
C HIS A 237 14.70 -1.34 7.61
N VAL A 238 14.63 -2.65 7.40
CA VAL A 238 13.74 -3.27 6.41
C VAL A 238 12.62 -4.01 7.12
N ILE A 239 11.40 -3.87 6.61
CA ILE A 239 10.23 -4.65 7.05
C ILE A 239 9.86 -5.59 5.92
N VAL A 240 10.01 -6.90 6.18
CA VAL A 240 9.57 -7.95 5.26
C VAL A 240 8.23 -8.46 5.72
N SER A 241 7.21 -8.30 4.88
CA SER A 241 5.84 -8.74 5.17
C SER A 241 5.30 -9.66 4.09
N ALA A 242 4.62 -10.72 4.52
CA ALA A 242 4.00 -11.67 3.62
C ALA A 242 2.62 -12.07 4.14
N SER A 243 1.63 -12.15 3.24
CA SER A 243 0.29 -12.63 3.57
C SER A 243 -0.22 -13.63 2.53
N GLY A 244 -0.61 -14.80 3.04
CA GLY A 244 -1.04 -15.96 2.27
C GLY A 244 -1.24 -17.14 3.21
N LYS A 245 -2.04 -18.14 2.82
CA LYS A 245 -2.35 -19.28 3.71
C LYS A 245 -1.07 -20.06 4.03
N LYS A 246 -0.82 -20.30 5.33
CA LYS A 246 0.35 -21.04 5.85
C LYS A 246 1.68 -20.49 5.35
N VAL A 247 1.77 -19.17 5.21
CA VAL A 247 3.02 -18.51 4.80
C VAL A 247 4.04 -18.56 5.93
N GLU A 248 5.31 -18.81 5.58
CA GLU A 248 6.43 -18.87 6.52
C GLU A 248 7.63 -18.15 5.92
N ILE A 249 8.13 -17.11 6.61
CA ILE A 249 9.41 -16.47 6.31
C ILE A 249 10.49 -17.32 7.01
N THR A 250 11.21 -18.11 6.23
CA THR A 250 12.10 -19.15 6.78
C THR A 250 13.51 -18.67 7.05
N LYS A 251 14.02 -17.79 6.19
CA LYS A 251 15.38 -17.28 6.27
C LYS A 251 15.43 -15.94 5.58
N THR A 252 16.19 -15.04 6.17
CA THR A 252 16.64 -13.83 5.50
C THR A 252 18.16 -13.85 5.55
N GLU A 253 18.82 -13.70 4.40
CA GLU A 253 20.29 -13.71 4.32
C GLU A 253 20.86 -12.30 4.54
N HIS A 254 22.11 -12.20 4.99
CA HIS A 254 22.83 -10.94 5.24
C HIS A 254 22.27 -10.05 6.37
N VAL A 255 21.66 -10.64 7.40
CA VAL A 255 20.88 -9.89 8.40
C VAL A 255 21.59 -9.70 9.74
N GLY A 256 21.43 -8.51 10.33
CA GLY A 256 21.69 -8.20 11.73
C GLY A 256 20.58 -8.69 12.67
N VAL A 257 20.05 -7.82 13.54
CA VAL A 257 19.02 -8.15 14.53
C VAL A 257 17.64 -8.30 13.86
N ILE A 258 16.92 -9.37 14.22
CA ILE A 258 15.59 -9.69 13.69
C ILE A 258 14.54 -9.52 14.79
N GLN A 259 13.47 -8.77 14.50
CA GLN A 259 12.32 -8.62 15.39
C GLN A 259 11.02 -9.01 14.67
N SER A 260 10.29 -9.99 15.22
CA SER A 260 8.96 -10.32 14.74
C SER A 260 7.96 -9.23 15.12
N ILE A 261 7.24 -8.67 14.14
CA ILE A 261 6.14 -7.72 14.35
C ILE A 261 4.82 -8.48 14.50
N ILE A 262 4.57 -9.42 13.59
CA ILE A 262 3.40 -10.31 13.59
C ILE A 262 3.83 -11.67 13.05
N SER A 263 3.38 -12.75 13.68
CA SER A 263 3.72 -14.12 13.27
C SER A 263 2.52 -15.04 13.46
N TYR A 264 1.69 -15.12 12.42
CA TYR A 264 0.51 -15.97 12.35
C TYR A 264 0.50 -16.82 11.09
N ASN A 265 -0.39 -17.81 11.07
CA ASN A 265 -0.48 -18.77 9.97
C ASN A 265 -0.71 -18.12 8.60
N ASN A 266 -1.41 -16.97 8.51
CA ASN A 266 -1.72 -16.34 7.23
C ASN A 266 -1.01 -15.01 6.99
N VAL A 267 -0.22 -14.55 7.95
CA VAL A 267 0.53 -13.30 7.85
C VAL A 267 1.76 -13.35 8.74
N GLN A 268 2.90 -12.96 8.17
CA GLN A 268 4.12 -12.76 8.91
C GLN A 268 4.72 -11.42 8.51
N ALA A 269 5.18 -10.65 9.48
CA ALA A 269 5.99 -9.48 9.24
C ALA A 269 7.14 -9.42 10.23
N THR A 270 8.33 -9.17 9.70
CA THR A 270 9.57 -9.19 10.44
C THR A 270 10.38 -7.97 10.08
N LYS A 271 10.92 -7.32 11.10
CA LYS A 271 11.79 -6.16 11.00
C LYS A 271 13.25 -6.59 11.07
N LEU A 272 14.05 -6.07 10.16
CA LEU A 272 15.48 -6.30 10.03
C LEU A 272 16.20 -5.00 10.34
N PHE A 273 17.02 -5.01 11.40
CA PHE A 273 17.82 -3.87 11.82
C PHE A 273 19.27 -4.00 11.35
N ASP A 274 20.02 -2.91 11.50
CA ASP A 274 21.46 -2.83 11.21
C ASP A 274 21.79 -3.32 9.79
N THR A 275 20.90 -3.01 8.85
CA THR A 275 21.08 -3.37 7.44
C THR A 275 22.26 -2.60 6.87
N LYS A 276 23.11 -3.29 6.11
CA LYS A 276 24.21 -2.67 5.37
C LYS A 276 23.82 -2.58 3.91
N PRO A 277 24.38 -1.64 3.14
CA PRO A 277 24.16 -1.58 1.70
C PRO A 277 24.53 -2.90 1.04
N GLY A 278 23.68 -3.38 0.14
CA GLY A 278 23.95 -4.57 -0.66
C GLY A 278 22.71 -5.36 -1.03
N ARG A 279 22.96 -6.53 -1.62
CA ARG A 279 21.92 -7.42 -2.11
C ARG A 279 21.49 -8.40 -1.02
N TYR A 280 20.20 -8.38 -0.72
CA TYR A 280 19.54 -9.23 0.25
C TYR A 280 18.70 -10.30 -0.44
N SER A 281 18.39 -11.35 0.32
CA SER A 281 17.43 -12.36 -0.10
C SER A 281 16.57 -12.79 1.08
N VAL A 282 15.29 -13.06 0.81
CA VAL A 282 14.38 -13.70 1.75
C VAL A 282 13.79 -14.96 1.12
N ILE A 283 13.76 -16.04 1.91
CA ILE A 283 13.22 -17.33 1.53
C ILE A 283 11.88 -17.52 2.23
N LEU A 284 10.82 -17.64 1.44
CA LEU A 284 9.47 -17.92 1.92
C LEU A 284 9.05 -19.34 1.56
N LYS A 285 8.30 -20.00 2.44
CA LYS A 285 7.43 -21.13 2.06
C LYS A 285 6.01 -20.60 1.96
N ASN A 286 5.35 -20.88 0.84
CA ASN A 286 4.04 -20.33 0.53
C ASN A 286 3.17 -21.34 -0.22
N PRO A 287 2.52 -22.28 0.49
CA PRO A 287 1.70 -23.32 -0.14
C PRO A 287 0.44 -22.79 -0.84
N SER A 288 0.20 -21.48 -0.73
CA SER A 288 -0.82 -20.77 -1.51
C SER A 288 -0.24 -19.49 -2.07
N GLU A 289 -0.96 -18.90 -3.01
CA GLU A 289 -0.67 -17.59 -3.52
C GLU A 289 -0.52 -16.56 -2.38
N THR A 290 0.55 -15.77 -2.43
CA THR A 290 1.01 -14.95 -1.28
C THR A 290 1.42 -13.57 -1.76
N SER A 291 0.85 -12.54 -1.16
CA SER A 291 1.29 -11.15 -1.37
C SER A 291 2.51 -10.88 -0.49
N VAL A 292 3.56 -10.33 -1.07
CA VAL A 292 4.77 -9.91 -0.36
C VAL A 292 4.97 -8.42 -0.54
N LEU A 293 5.27 -7.75 0.57
CA LEU A 293 5.61 -6.34 0.64
C LEU A 293 6.87 -6.19 1.47
N ILE A 294 7.95 -5.72 0.84
CA ILE A 294 9.21 -5.38 1.49
C ILE A 294 9.35 -3.88 1.42
N MET A 295 9.50 -3.25 2.58
CA MET A 295 9.68 -1.80 2.69
C MET A 295 10.95 -1.48 3.45
N GLY A 296 11.60 -0.40 3.06
CA GLY A 296 12.70 0.21 3.81
C GLY A 296 12.24 1.48 4.49
N ARG A 297 12.66 1.67 5.74
CA ARG A 297 12.52 2.95 6.42
C ARG A 297 13.57 3.92 5.88
N SER A 298 13.14 4.98 5.22
CA SER A 298 14.02 6.03 4.72
C SER A 298 13.66 7.40 5.32
N ASP A 299 14.61 8.33 5.29
CA ASP A 299 14.41 9.75 5.60
C ASP A 299 14.09 10.60 4.36
N PHE A 300 13.94 9.96 3.20
CA PHE A 300 13.51 10.57 1.95
C PHE A 300 12.48 9.70 1.22
N PHE A 301 11.80 10.30 0.25
CA PHE A 301 10.91 9.60 -0.67
C PHE A 301 10.81 10.33 -2.00
N PHE A 302 10.21 9.68 -2.99
CA PHE A 302 9.98 10.30 -4.29
C PHE A 302 8.52 10.27 -4.70
N ASN A 303 8.16 11.21 -5.55
CA ASN A 303 6.94 11.18 -6.33
C ASN A 303 7.31 11.12 -7.80
N HIS A 304 6.49 10.45 -8.59
CA HIS A 304 6.67 10.43 -10.03
C HIS A 304 5.46 11.05 -10.76
N GLY A 305 5.70 11.45 -11.99
CA GLY A 305 4.68 11.92 -12.91
C GLY A 305 5.11 11.83 -14.36
N PHE A 306 4.14 11.76 -15.26
CA PHE A 306 4.28 11.64 -16.70
C PHE A 306 3.80 12.91 -17.38
N SER A 307 4.41 13.25 -18.50
CA SER A 307 4.00 14.41 -19.30
C SER A 307 4.26 14.16 -20.78
N LYS A 308 3.45 14.77 -21.64
CA LYS A 308 3.62 14.70 -23.10
C LYS A 308 4.78 15.58 -23.58
N LEU A 309 4.92 16.75 -22.98
CA LEU A 309 5.96 17.73 -23.29
C LEU A 309 6.92 17.80 -22.12
N LYS A 310 8.18 18.17 -22.40
CA LYS A 310 9.21 18.34 -21.38
C LYS A 310 8.72 19.32 -20.29
N PRO A 311 8.48 18.85 -19.05
CA PRO A 311 7.87 19.66 -18.02
C PRO A 311 8.90 20.59 -17.39
N LYS A 312 8.45 21.78 -16.96
CA LYS A 312 9.29 22.74 -16.22
C LYS A 312 9.17 22.57 -14.71
N SER A 313 8.08 21.97 -14.25
CA SER A 313 7.80 21.71 -12.84
C SER A 313 6.96 20.46 -12.67
N PHE A 314 6.97 19.87 -11.48
CA PHE A 314 6.18 18.68 -11.17
C PHE A 314 4.66 18.90 -11.31
N ASN A 315 4.19 20.15 -11.21
CA ASN A 315 2.78 20.51 -11.38
C ASN A 315 2.28 20.35 -12.84
N GLU A 316 3.18 20.22 -13.81
CA GLU A 316 2.87 19.99 -15.22
C GLU A 316 2.80 18.48 -15.56
N THR A 317 2.83 17.62 -14.53
CA THR A 317 2.87 16.17 -14.70
C THR A 317 1.58 15.51 -14.22
N TYR A 318 1.34 14.31 -14.73
CA TYR A 318 0.19 13.46 -14.39
C TYR A 318 0.68 12.18 -13.71
N PRO A 319 -0.03 11.63 -12.71
CA PRO A 319 0.44 10.41 -12.03
C PRO A 319 0.57 9.18 -12.95
N GLN A 320 -0.09 9.19 -14.11
CA GLN A 320 -0.10 8.09 -15.07
C GLN A 320 0.23 8.60 -16.48
N PRO A 321 0.73 7.73 -17.37
CA PRO A 321 0.91 8.06 -18.77
C PRO A 321 -0.39 8.56 -19.40
N LEU A 322 -0.27 9.61 -20.23
CA LEU A 322 -1.39 10.18 -20.96
C LEU A 322 -1.83 9.26 -22.11
N ILE A 323 -3.14 9.11 -22.28
CA ILE A 323 -3.76 8.35 -23.38
C ILE A 323 -3.52 9.07 -24.72
N ASP A 324 -3.39 8.31 -25.80
CA ASP A 324 -3.21 8.80 -27.18
C ASP A 324 -1.96 9.70 -27.34
N VAL A 325 -0.89 9.34 -26.62
CA VAL A 325 0.42 9.99 -26.67
C VAL A 325 1.47 8.93 -26.96
N ASP A 326 2.26 9.14 -28.02
CA ASP A 326 3.27 8.16 -28.47
C ASP A 326 4.48 8.06 -27.54
N VAL A 327 4.89 9.19 -26.94
CA VAL A 327 6.05 9.27 -26.05
C VAL A 327 5.79 10.17 -24.85
N HIS A 328 6.33 9.79 -23.70
CA HIS A 328 6.18 10.51 -22.44
C HIS A 328 7.54 10.85 -21.85
N PHE A 329 7.59 11.94 -21.08
CA PHE A 329 8.66 12.21 -20.13
C PHE A 329 8.25 11.68 -18.77
N LEU A 330 9.13 10.94 -18.11
CA LEU A 330 8.99 10.61 -16.68
C LEU A 330 9.69 11.71 -15.89
N SER A 331 9.02 12.18 -14.86
CA SER A 331 9.54 13.14 -13.89
C SER A 331 9.55 12.51 -12.52
N VAL A 332 10.61 12.79 -11.75
CA VAL A 332 10.77 12.36 -10.37
C VAL A 332 11.00 13.61 -9.52
N LEU A 333 10.14 13.80 -8.52
CA LEU A 333 10.28 14.82 -7.49
C LEU A 333 10.78 14.15 -6.22
N VAL A 334 11.90 14.63 -5.70
CA VAL A 334 12.54 14.13 -4.49
C VAL A 334 12.11 14.93 -3.30
N THR A 335 11.83 14.21 -2.23
CA THR A 335 11.61 14.80 -0.93
C THR A 335 12.66 14.27 -0.01
N ASP A 336 13.57 15.16 0.35
CA ASP A 336 14.61 14.86 1.29
C ASP A 336 14.88 16.13 2.10
N GLU A 337 14.42 16.14 3.35
CA GLU A 337 14.63 17.26 4.27
C GLU A 337 16.12 17.51 4.53
N ARG A 338 16.90 16.41 4.51
CA ARG A 338 18.36 16.41 4.66
C ARG A 338 19.09 16.57 3.33
N GLN A 339 18.33 16.55 2.25
CA GLN A 339 18.71 16.97 0.93
C GLN A 339 19.83 16.16 0.30
N THR A 340 20.07 14.98 0.80
CA THR A 340 21.19 14.11 0.48
C THR A 340 21.03 13.28 -0.79
N VAL A 341 19.83 13.18 -1.35
CA VAL A 341 19.60 12.27 -2.47
C VAL A 341 19.80 12.93 -3.85
N ASP A 342 20.65 12.32 -4.65
CA ASP A 342 20.72 12.52 -6.10
C ASP A 342 20.18 11.27 -6.79
N ILE A 343 19.49 11.42 -7.91
CA ILE A 343 18.96 10.27 -8.64
C ILE A 343 19.49 10.32 -10.05
N THR A 344 20.18 9.26 -10.43
CA THR A 344 20.87 9.17 -11.71
C THR A 344 20.03 8.49 -12.78
N LYS A 345 19.10 7.62 -12.37
CA LYS A 345 18.26 6.84 -13.28
C LYS A 345 16.93 6.50 -12.64
N ALA A 346 15.98 6.11 -13.47
CA ALA A 346 14.78 5.40 -13.10
C ALA A 346 14.73 4.07 -13.89
N GLN A 347 13.82 3.18 -13.52
CA GLN A 347 13.53 1.97 -14.24
C GLN A 347 12.01 1.79 -14.33
N ILE A 348 11.53 1.15 -15.39
CA ILE A 348 10.15 0.67 -15.45
C ILE A 348 10.17 -0.83 -15.28
N LEU A 349 9.49 -1.32 -14.25
CA LEU A 349 9.41 -2.73 -13.90
C LEU A 349 7.99 -3.26 -14.19
N GLY A 350 7.87 -4.53 -14.54
CA GLY A 350 6.59 -5.21 -14.61
C GLY A 350 5.97 -5.39 -13.22
N MET A 351 4.73 -5.86 -13.17
CA MET A 351 4.10 -6.17 -11.89
C MET A 351 4.78 -7.34 -11.14
N ASP A 352 5.56 -8.14 -11.86
CA ASP A 352 6.41 -9.23 -11.35
C ASP A 352 7.80 -8.77 -10.85
N ASP A 353 8.09 -7.47 -10.92
CA ASP A 353 9.38 -6.81 -10.64
C ASP A 353 10.48 -7.06 -11.70
N GLU A 354 10.16 -7.67 -12.84
CA GLU A 354 11.12 -7.82 -13.95
C GLU A 354 11.25 -6.51 -14.74
N PRO A 355 12.45 -6.11 -15.19
CA PRO A 355 12.63 -4.84 -15.87
C PRO A 355 12.02 -4.84 -17.28
N LEU A 356 11.06 -3.94 -17.50
CA LEU A 356 10.52 -3.61 -18.83
C LEU A 356 11.38 -2.55 -19.53
N ILE A 357 11.84 -1.55 -18.76
CA ILE A 357 12.80 -0.53 -19.21
C ILE A 357 13.84 -0.37 -18.08
N PRO A 358 14.99 -1.08 -18.16
CA PRO A 358 15.95 -1.15 -17.06
C PRO A 358 16.77 0.13 -16.85
N ASP A 359 16.79 1.02 -17.82
CA ASP A 359 17.61 2.23 -17.77
C ASP A 359 16.87 3.43 -18.37
N LEU A 360 16.41 4.33 -17.49
CA LEU A 360 15.90 5.64 -17.82
C LEU A 360 16.75 6.71 -17.14
N PRO A 361 17.80 7.22 -17.81
CA PRO A 361 18.66 8.25 -17.23
C PRO A 361 17.86 9.49 -16.82
N LEU A 362 18.08 9.95 -15.60
CA LEU A 362 17.44 11.13 -15.04
C LEU A 362 18.39 12.33 -15.13
N THR A 363 17.85 13.46 -15.58
CA THR A 363 18.54 14.74 -15.63
C THR A 363 17.86 15.71 -14.68
N LYS A 364 18.63 16.28 -13.75
CA LYS A 364 18.16 17.31 -12.84
C LYS A 364 17.84 18.60 -13.60
N ILE A 365 16.61 19.09 -13.50
CA ILE A 365 16.14 20.31 -14.18
C ILE A 365 16.02 21.48 -13.20
N SER A 366 15.63 21.19 -11.96
CA SER A 366 15.59 22.17 -10.89
C SER A 366 15.82 21.48 -9.54
N LYS A 367 15.66 22.23 -8.45
CA LYS A 367 15.82 21.70 -7.09
C LYS A 367 14.90 20.50 -6.89
N ASP A 368 15.48 19.35 -6.55
CA ASP A 368 14.78 18.10 -6.28
C ASP A 368 13.90 17.55 -7.42
N PHE A 369 14.03 18.08 -8.64
CA PHE A 369 13.19 17.70 -9.77
C PHE A 369 14.03 17.20 -10.94
N TYR A 370 13.78 15.95 -11.31
CA TYR A 370 14.51 15.19 -12.30
C TYR A 370 13.57 14.76 -13.42
N ILE A 371 14.07 14.67 -14.65
CA ILE A 371 13.30 14.18 -15.79
C ILE A 371 14.12 13.23 -16.65
N THR A 372 13.45 12.32 -17.34
CA THR A 372 14.05 11.47 -18.37
C THR A 372 14.08 12.19 -19.73
N GLN A 373 14.72 11.58 -20.73
CA GLN A 373 14.34 11.83 -22.13
C GLN A 373 12.96 11.24 -22.41
N SER A 374 12.34 11.65 -23.52
CA SER A 374 11.05 11.06 -23.93
C SER A 374 11.22 9.58 -24.30
N PHE A 375 10.31 8.72 -23.85
CA PHE A 375 10.32 7.29 -24.14
C PHE A 375 8.89 6.79 -24.38
N VAL A 376 8.76 5.62 -25.01
CA VAL A 376 7.46 4.96 -25.19
C VAL A 376 7.12 4.22 -23.90
N THR A 377 6.00 4.58 -23.27
CA THR A 377 5.55 3.88 -22.06
C THR A 377 5.00 2.50 -22.39
N PRO A 378 5.20 1.47 -21.52
CA PRO A 378 4.61 0.15 -21.75
C PRO A 378 3.09 0.22 -21.85
N THR A 379 2.50 -0.67 -22.64
CA THR A 379 1.04 -0.80 -22.74
C THR A 379 0.43 -1.63 -21.61
N GLU A 380 1.27 -2.38 -20.90
CA GLU A 380 0.89 -3.20 -19.76
C GLU A 380 1.03 -2.43 -18.43
N MET A 381 0.58 -3.03 -17.33
CA MET A 381 0.75 -2.47 -15.99
C MET A 381 2.21 -2.57 -15.56
N PHE A 382 2.72 -1.52 -14.94
CA PHE A 382 4.11 -1.41 -14.54
C PHE A 382 4.31 -0.69 -13.20
N LYS A 383 5.57 -0.62 -12.80
CA LYS A 383 6.09 0.08 -11.64
C LYS A 383 7.21 1.01 -12.09
N VAL A 384 7.30 2.20 -11.51
CA VAL A 384 8.40 3.13 -11.67
C VAL A 384 9.38 2.87 -10.53
N ALA A 385 10.55 2.32 -10.79
CA ALA A 385 11.65 2.37 -9.82
C ALA A 385 12.47 3.64 -10.04
N SER A 386 12.93 4.34 -8.99
CA SER A 386 13.78 5.53 -9.10
C SER A 386 15.05 5.34 -8.32
#